data_AF-A0A924Q9S5-F1
#
_entry.id   AF-A0A924Q9S5-F1
#
_cell.length_a   1.000
_cell.length_b   1.000
_cell.length_c   1.000
_cell.angle_alpha   90.00
_cell.angle_beta   90.00
_cell.angle_gamma   90.00
#
_symmetry.space_group_name_H-M   'P 1'
#
loop_
_entity.id
_entity.type
_entity.pdbx_description
1 polymer ?
#
loop_
_entity_poly.entity_id
_entity_poly.type
_entity_poly.pdbx_seq_one_letter_code
_entity_poly.pdbx_strand_id
1 'polypeptide(L)'
;MSIRQSIILTSLAGAFALPAFATNATSYDGGEVGFQFHAMPSTVTRAQVQKELADWRKNPVTADGFRDVGGQAGWLPVGHRSDLRDGKLVQADNLPHGTPKPSLAMTPDERVQRDLFNRASS
;
A
#
# COMPACT_ATOMS: atom_id res chain seq x y z
N MET A 1 5.29 38.96 -41.90
CA MET A 1 4.61 38.46 -40.69
C MET A 1 3.98 39.64 -39.97
N SER A 2 2.68 39.62 -39.72
CA SER A 2 1.93 40.78 -39.22
C SER A 2 1.94 40.82 -37.69
N ILE A 3 2.13 42.01 -37.11
CA ILE A 3 2.18 42.32 -35.66
C ILE A 3 0.99 41.71 -34.89
N ARG A 4 -0.15 41.49 -35.56
CA ARG A 4 -1.33 40.82 -34.98
C ARG A 4 -1.09 39.35 -34.63
N GLN A 5 -0.20 38.65 -35.33
CA GLN A 5 0.15 37.26 -35.04
C GLN A 5 1.10 37.15 -33.83
N SER A 6 1.86 38.20 -33.55
CA SER A 6 2.81 38.26 -32.43
C SER A 6 2.11 38.43 -31.07
N ILE A 7 1.00 39.16 -31.03
CA ILE A 7 0.27 39.47 -29.77
C ILE A 7 -0.46 38.24 -29.22
N ILE A 8 -0.99 37.39 -30.10
CA ILE A 8 -1.75 36.18 -29.71
C ILE A 8 -0.82 35.11 -29.10
N LEU A 9 0.44 35.05 -29.55
CA LEU A 9 1.38 34.05 -29.05
C LEU A 9 1.88 34.37 -27.63
N THR A 10 1.98 35.66 -27.28
CA THR A 10 2.49 36.08 -25.97
C THR A 10 1.45 35.93 -24.85
N SER A 11 0.15 35.97 -25.14
CA SER A 11 -0.90 35.77 -24.12
C SER A 11 -1.10 34.30 -23.73
N LEU A 12 -0.71 33.35 -24.59
CA LEU A 12 -0.85 31.91 -24.30
C LEU A 12 0.28 31.36 -23.42
N ALA A 13 1.41 32.07 -23.31
CA ALA A 13 2.56 31.64 -22.50
C ALA A 13 2.40 31.89 -20.99
N GLY A 14 1.44 32.73 -20.57
CA GLY A 14 1.24 33.10 -19.16
C GLY A 14 0.41 32.11 -18.33
N ALA A 15 -0.27 31.14 -18.94
CA ALA A 15 -1.27 30.30 -18.26
C ALA A 15 -0.75 28.97 -17.71
N PHE A 16 0.51 28.59 -17.99
CA PHE A 16 1.02 27.26 -17.62
C PHE A 16 1.85 27.21 -16.32
N ALA A 17 2.05 28.33 -15.63
CA ALA A 17 2.94 28.38 -14.46
C ALA A 17 2.28 28.09 -13.10
N LEU A 18 0.98 27.77 -13.04
CA LEU A 18 0.27 27.63 -11.75
C LEU A 18 -0.16 26.20 -11.30
N PRO A 19 0.00 25.09 -12.05
CA PRO A 19 -0.49 23.80 -11.51
C PRO A 19 0.37 23.28 -10.35
N ALA A 20 1.61 23.78 -10.20
CA ALA A 20 2.55 23.31 -9.18
C ALA A 20 2.24 23.77 -7.75
N PHE A 21 1.25 24.65 -7.52
CA PHE A 21 0.76 24.98 -6.16
C PHE A 21 -0.62 24.38 -5.86
N ALA A 22 -1.36 23.93 -6.87
CA ALA A 22 -2.66 23.29 -6.69
C ALA A 22 -2.56 21.80 -6.31
N THR A 23 -1.39 21.18 -6.54
CA THR A 23 -1.13 19.77 -6.22
C THR A 23 -0.38 19.57 -4.90
N ASN A 24 -0.24 20.63 -4.09
CA ASN A 24 0.55 20.59 -2.87
C ASN A 24 -0.41 20.59 -1.68
N ALA A 25 -0.40 19.53 -0.89
CA ALA A 25 -1.22 19.45 0.31
C ALA A 25 -0.77 20.43 1.41
N THR A 26 0.39 21.06 1.24
CA THR A 26 1.04 21.97 2.19
C THR A 26 1.52 23.22 1.48
N SER A 27 1.13 24.39 1.98
CA SER A 27 1.78 25.65 1.64
C SER A 27 2.57 26.17 2.84
N TYR A 28 3.64 26.90 2.56
CA TYR A 28 4.39 27.65 3.55
C TYR A 28 3.72 29.01 3.71
N ASP A 29 3.10 29.25 4.87
CA ASP A 29 2.53 30.54 5.23
C ASP A 29 3.69 31.40 5.75
N GLY A 30 4.03 32.48 5.04
CA GLY A 30 5.29 33.22 5.15
C GLY A 30 5.54 33.98 6.47
N GLY A 31 5.00 33.53 7.60
CA GLY A 31 5.24 34.07 8.93
C GLY A 31 5.06 32.97 10.00
N GLU A 32 6.07 32.82 10.86
CA GLU A 32 6.14 31.90 12.01
C GLU A 32 5.75 30.43 11.74
N VAL A 33 6.75 29.63 11.37
CA VAL A 33 6.82 28.15 11.49
C VAL A 33 5.46 27.44 11.40
N GLY A 34 4.75 27.64 10.29
CA GLY A 34 3.44 27.06 10.04
C GLY A 34 3.35 26.43 8.67
N PHE A 35 2.98 25.15 8.62
CA PHE A 35 2.51 24.52 7.38
C PHE A 35 0.99 24.62 7.35
N GLN A 36 0.43 25.24 6.31
CA GLN A 36 -1.00 25.24 6.10
C GLN A 36 -1.39 24.05 5.23
N PHE A 37 -2.14 23.12 5.82
CA PHE A 37 -2.63 21.93 5.12
C PHE A 37 -3.93 22.24 4.38
N HIS A 38 -3.98 21.90 3.10
CA HIS A 38 -5.16 22.11 2.25
C HIS A 38 -5.77 20.77 1.87
N ALA A 39 -7.10 20.73 1.76
CA ALA A 39 -7.81 19.57 1.23
C ALA A 39 -7.45 19.40 -0.25
N MET A 40 -6.73 18.33 -0.56
CA MET A 40 -6.39 17.97 -1.93
C MET A 40 -7.65 17.54 -2.69
N PRO A 41 -7.75 17.85 -3.99
CA PRO A 41 -8.82 17.31 -4.82
C PRO A 41 -8.70 15.78 -4.86
N SER A 42 -9.66 15.11 -4.24
CA SER A 42 -9.80 13.65 -4.28
C SER A 42 -10.78 13.26 -5.38
N THR A 43 -10.47 12.20 -6.12
CA THR A 43 -11.42 11.56 -7.05
C THR A 43 -12.48 10.73 -6.32
N VAL A 44 -12.31 10.50 -5.00
CA VAL A 44 -13.18 9.69 -4.16
C VAL A 44 -14.14 10.60 -3.39
N THR A 45 -15.42 10.33 -3.54
CA THR A 45 -16.50 11.04 -2.83
C THR A 45 -16.59 10.63 -1.36
N ARG A 46 -17.10 11.51 -0.49
CA ARG A 46 -17.38 11.17 0.91
C ARG A 46 -18.26 9.91 1.05
N ALA A 47 -19.25 9.75 0.17
CA ALA A 47 -20.13 8.59 0.17
C ALA A 47 -19.38 7.28 -0.12
N GLN A 48 -18.42 7.30 -1.05
CA GLN A 48 -17.55 6.15 -1.33
C GLN A 48 -16.67 5.81 -0.13
N VAL A 49 -16.02 6.81 0.50
CA VAL A 49 -15.20 6.58 1.71
C VAL A 49 -16.03 5.97 2.84
N GLN A 50 -17.25 6.46 3.06
CA GLN A 50 -18.13 5.90 4.08
C GLN A 50 -18.56 4.46 3.79
N LYS A 51 -18.82 4.15 2.51
CA LYS A 51 -19.13 2.79 2.07
C LYS A 51 -17.94 1.86 2.29
N GLU A 52 -16.75 2.24 1.84
CA GLU A 52 -15.52 1.47 2.01
C GLU A 52 -15.20 1.24 3.48
N LEU A 53 -15.36 2.26 4.33
CA LEU A 53 -15.18 2.14 5.77
C LEU A 53 -16.19 1.17 6.40
N ALA A 54 -17.45 1.20 5.98
CA ALA A 54 -18.47 0.28 6.46
C ALA A 54 -18.19 -1.17 6.03
N ASP A 55 -17.69 -1.37 4.82
CA ASP A 55 -17.30 -2.68 4.31
C ASP A 55 -16.03 -3.20 5.01
N TRP A 56 -15.03 -2.34 5.22
CA TRP A 56 -13.82 -2.68 5.97
C TRP A 56 -14.13 -3.07 7.42
N ARG A 57 -15.03 -2.37 8.11
CA ARG A 57 -15.44 -2.71 9.49
C ARG A 57 -16.03 -4.12 9.64
N LYS A 58 -16.60 -4.70 8.58
CA LYS A 58 -17.12 -6.09 8.61
C LYS A 58 -16.00 -7.12 8.65
N ASN A 59 -14.83 -6.80 8.08
CA ASN A 59 -13.65 -7.64 8.11
C ASN A 59 -12.40 -6.75 8.08
N PRO A 60 -11.94 -6.25 9.24
CA PRO A 60 -10.89 -5.23 9.32
C PRO A 60 -9.51 -5.86 9.12
N VAL A 61 -9.29 -6.44 7.95
CA VAL A 61 -8.04 -7.10 7.55
C VAL A 61 -7.45 -6.29 6.41
N THR A 62 -6.21 -5.85 6.56
CA THR A 62 -5.46 -5.16 5.51
C THR A 62 -5.13 -6.11 4.37
N ALA A 63 -4.79 -5.55 3.20
CA ALA A 63 -4.32 -6.34 2.07
C ALA A 63 -3.05 -7.16 2.42
N ASP A 64 -2.24 -6.66 3.35
CA ASP A 64 -1.03 -7.34 3.84
C ASP A 64 -1.32 -8.45 4.88
N GLY A 65 -2.59 -8.74 5.15
CA GLY A 65 -3.01 -9.84 6.03
C GLY A 65 -3.00 -9.51 7.52
N PHE A 66 -2.99 -8.23 7.91
CA PHE A 66 -3.08 -7.82 9.32
C PHE A 66 -4.50 -7.45 9.69
N ARG A 67 -5.01 -8.00 10.78
CA ARG A 67 -6.30 -7.65 11.37
C ARG A 67 -6.13 -6.51 12.37
N ASP A 68 -6.93 -5.46 12.23
CA ASP A 68 -7.10 -4.47 13.30
C ASP A 68 -7.92 -5.12 14.43
N VAL A 69 -7.32 -5.23 15.61
CA VAL A 69 -7.99 -5.70 16.84
C VAL A 69 -8.36 -4.55 17.78
N GLY A 70 -7.95 -3.32 17.45
CA GLY A 70 -8.20 -2.14 18.24
C GLY A 70 -7.44 -2.10 19.58
N GLY A 71 -7.57 -0.97 20.28
CA GLY A 71 -6.92 -0.74 21.58
C GLY A 71 -5.39 -0.77 21.51
N GLN A 72 -4.76 -1.21 22.60
CA GLN A 72 -3.28 -1.29 22.68
C GLN A 72 -2.69 -2.44 21.87
N ALA A 73 -3.50 -3.43 21.46
CA ALA A 73 -3.04 -4.57 20.69
C ALA A 73 -2.77 -4.22 19.21
N GLY A 74 -3.41 -3.17 18.68
CA GLY A 74 -3.17 -2.66 17.33
C GLY A 74 -3.48 -3.67 16.24
N TRP A 75 -2.43 -4.15 15.57
CA TRP A 75 -2.53 -5.01 14.38
C TRP A 75 -1.98 -6.41 14.67
N LEU A 76 -2.78 -7.44 14.38
CA LEU A 76 -2.37 -8.83 14.50
C LEU A 76 -2.29 -9.51 13.14
N PRO A 77 -1.23 -10.30 12.86
CA PRO A 77 -1.17 -11.08 11.63
C PRO A 77 -2.27 -12.13 11.62
N VAL A 78 -3.05 -12.19 10.54
CA VAL A 78 -3.99 -13.29 10.30
C VAL A 78 -3.18 -14.46 9.76
N GLY A 79 -2.85 -15.40 10.65
CA GLY A 79 -2.15 -16.62 10.26
C GLY A 79 -2.97 -17.49 9.31
N HIS A 80 -2.28 -18.34 8.54
CA HIS A 80 -2.92 -19.41 7.79
C HIS A 80 -3.76 -20.28 8.72
N ARG A 81 -5.01 -20.53 8.34
CA ARG A 81 -5.90 -21.40 9.11
C ARG A 81 -5.97 -22.76 8.42
N SER A 82 -5.70 -23.81 9.18
CA SER A 82 -5.91 -25.19 8.73
C SER A 82 -7.02 -25.83 9.56
N ASP A 83 -8.01 -26.42 8.90
CA ASP A 83 -9.03 -27.25 9.53
C ASP A 83 -8.71 -28.73 9.26
N LEU A 84 -8.97 -29.60 10.23
CA LEU A 84 -8.93 -31.04 10.02
C LEU A 84 -10.25 -31.50 9.38
N ARG A 85 -10.22 -31.89 8.11
CA ARG A 85 -11.38 -32.41 7.37
C ARG A 85 -11.03 -33.78 6.80
N ASP A 86 -11.83 -34.79 7.11
CA ASP A 86 -11.64 -36.17 6.64
C ASP A 86 -10.23 -36.73 6.93
N GLY A 87 -9.68 -36.38 8.11
CA GLY A 87 -8.34 -36.81 8.54
C GLY A 87 -7.17 -36.11 7.83
N LYS A 88 -7.43 -35.10 6.99
CA LYS A 88 -6.41 -34.27 6.33
C LYS A 88 -6.47 -32.83 6.84
N LEU A 89 -5.31 -32.21 7.01
CA LEU A 89 -5.23 -30.76 7.24
C LEU A 89 -5.52 -30.06 5.91
N VAL A 90 -6.63 -29.34 5.87
CA VAL A 90 -7.06 -28.54 4.73
C VAL A 90 -6.92 -27.08 5.12
N GLN A 91 -6.20 -26.30 4.31
CA GLN A 91 -6.17 -24.85 4.47
C GLN A 91 -7.58 -24.29 4.27
N ALA A 92 -8.12 -23.71 5.33
CA ALA A 92 -9.47 -23.17 5.41
C ALA A 92 -9.47 -21.63 5.39
N ASP A 93 -8.33 -21.02 5.11
CA ASP A 93 -8.20 -19.59 4.89
C ASP A 93 -8.35 -19.22 3.40
N ASN A 94 -8.68 -17.96 3.15
CA ASN A 94 -8.84 -17.39 1.80
C ASN A 94 -7.54 -16.78 1.26
N LEU A 95 -6.37 -17.12 1.81
CA LEU A 95 -5.09 -16.61 1.31
C LEU A 95 -4.75 -17.31 -0.02
N PRO A 96 -4.01 -16.66 -0.93
CA PRO A 96 -3.62 -17.27 -2.19
C PRO A 96 -2.63 -18.43 -1.96
N HIS A 97 -3.09 -19.66 -2.20
CA HIS A 97 -2.30 -20.90 -2.08
C HIS A 97 -1.69 -21.40 -3.40
N GLY A 98 -1.78 -20.57 -4.44
CA GLY A 98 -1.28 -20.88 -5.79
C GLY A 98 0.22 -20.68 -5.97
N THR A 99 0.94 -20.22 -4.94
CA THR A 99 2.39 -20.12 -5.00
C THR A 99 2.98 -21.54 -5.12
N PRO A 100 3.84 -21.79 -6.12
CA PRO A 100 4.47 -23.10 -6.25
C PRO A 100 5.26 -23.38 -4.98
N LYS A 101 5.02 -24.55 -4.38
CA LYS A 101 5.77 -24.97 -3.20
C LYS A 101 7.25 -24.95 -3.55
N PRO A 102 8.11 -24.33 -2.72
CA PRO A 102 9.53 -24.36 -2.95
C PRO A 102 9.98 -25.82 -3.05
N SER A 103 10.83 -26.10 -4.03
CA SER A 103 11.38 -27.43 -4.21
C SER A 103 12.13 -27.84 -2.95
N LEU A 104 11.77 -28.98 -2.37
CA LEU A 104 12.52 -29.59 -1.27
C LEU A 104 13.76 -30.34 -1.79
N ALA A 105 13.97 -30.38 -3.11
CA ALA A 105 15.15 -30.97 -3.71
C ALA A 105 16.36 -30.06 -3.47
N MET A 106 17.10 -30.38 -2.43
CA MET A 106 18.34 -29.72 -2.06
C MET A 106 19.46 -30.13 -3.02
N THR A 107 20.07 -29.14 -3.68
CA THR A 107 21.29 -29.35 -4.47
C THR A 107 22.42 -29.87 -3.58
N PRO A 108 23.45 -30.52 -4.15
CA PRO A 108 24.61 -30.96 -3.38
C PRO A 108 25.26 -29.83 -2.57
N ASP A 109 25.37 -28.64 -3.15
CA ASP A 109 26.02 -27.49 -2.52
C ASP A 109 25.18 -26.93 -1.36
N GLU A 110 23.86 -26.79 -1.54
CA GLU A 110 22.95 -26.37 -0.47
C GLU A 110 22.96 -27.36 0.71
N ARG A 111 23.18 -28.65 0.44
CA ARG A 111 23.30 -29.68 1.48
C ARG A 111 24.54 -29.48 2.32
N VAL A 112 25.68 -29.23 1.69
CA VAL A 112 26.93 -28.92 2.39
C VAL A 112 26.77 -27.67 3.24
N GLN A 113 26.15 -26.61 2.71
CA GLN A 113 25.92 -25.37 3.46
C GLN A 113 25.03 -25.59 4.70
N ARG A 114 23.95 -26.35 4.57
CA ARG A 114 23.10 -26.69 5.72
C ARG A 114 23.86 -27.49 6.78
N ASP A 115 24.63 -28.49 6.36
CA ASP A 115 25.35 -29.36 7.28
C ASP A 115 26.46 -28.57 8.03
N LEU A 116 27.09 -27.60 7.37
CA LEU A 116 27.99 -26.65 8.00
C LEU A 116 27.27 -25.74 9.01
N PHE A 117 26.12 -25.18 8.63
CA PHE A 117 25.31 -24.34 9.52
C PHE A 117 24.91 -25.09 10.80
N ASN A 118 24.39 -26.32 10.66
CA ASN A 118 23.96 -27.13 11.80
C ASN A 118 25.11 -27.49 12.74
N ARG A 119 26.32 -27.70 12.19
CA ARG A 119 27.53 -27.98 12.96
C ARG A 119 28.08 -26.75 13.67
N ALA A 120 27.89 -25.55 13.11
CA ALA A 120 28.28 -24.30 13.75
C ALA A 120 27.34 -23.88 14.89
N SER A 121 26.09 -24.37 14.85
CA SER A 121 25.08 -24.10 15.87
C SER A 121 25.05 -25.09 17.05
N SER A 122 25.90 -26.13 17.03
CA SER A 122 26.04 -27.15 18.09
C SER A 122 27.34 -26.98 18.87
#